data_AF-A0A5C5AWV4-F1
#
_entry.id   AF-A0A5C5AWV4-F1
#
_cell.length_a   1.000
_cell.length_b   1.000
_cell.length_c   1.000
_cell.angle_alpha   90.00
_cell.angle_beta   90.00
_cell.angle_gamma   90.00
#
_symmetry.space_group_name_H-M   'P 1'
#
loop_
_entity.id
_entity.type
_entity.pdbx_description
1 polymer ?
#
loop_
_entity_poly.entity_id
_entity_poly.type
_entity_poly.pdbx_seq_one_letter_code
_entity_poly.pdbx_strand_id
1 'polypeptide(L)'
;MKILKGIMLLACCLLIVSGCSSREGKVVGGKVKSSSNRILGDYREFTGSASRDMEVKKGENWLFSFDETTKKGTVVAYIVDSNDNTILEFNNGKEDKSLKVPKDDRYKVKIKTEEHGGKFLIEWKKSS
;
A
#
# COMPACT_ATOMS: atom_id res chain seq x y z
N MET A 1 -9.28 -3.18 -54.93
CA MET A 1 -10.12 -3.91 -53.94
C MET A 1 -9.18 -4.77 -53.11
N LYS A 2 -8.58 -4.19 -52.06
CA LYS A 2 -8.86 -4.44 -50.64
C LYS A 2 -8.54 -5.87 -50.19
N ILE A 3 -7.42 -6.01 -49.47
CA ILE A 3 -7.26 -6.72 -48.17
C ILE A 3 -5.83 -6.45 -47.66
N LEU A 4 -5.47 -5.21 -47.30
CA LEU A 4 -5.44 -4.72 -45.91
C LEU A 4 -5.18 -5.76 -44.81
N LYS A 5 -4.13 -5.45 -44.02
CA LYS A 5 -3.98 -5.69 -42.56
C LYS A 5 -3.38 -7.04 -42.13
N GLY A 6 -2.09 -7.18 -42.34
CA GLY A 6 -1.23 -8.17 -41.68
C GLY A 6 -0.06 -7.50 -40.95
N ILE A 7 -0.30 -6.44 -40.18
CA ILE A 7 0.67 -5.98 -39.18
C ILE A 7 -0.02 -6.12 -37.83
N MET A 8 0.22 -7.30 -37.27
CA MET A 8 0.16 -7.69 -35.87
C MET A 8 0.21 -6.46 -34.96
N LEU A 9 -0.98 -6.00 -34.58
CA LEU A 9 -1.18 -5.09 -33.46
C LEU A 9 -0.83 -5.91 -32.21
N LEU A 10 0.47 -6.05 -31.93
CA LEU A 10 0.95 -6.46 -30.62
C LEU A 10 0.69 -5.27 -29.71
N ALA A 11 -0.59 -5.09 -29.37
CA ALA A 11 -1.01 -4.33 -28.22
C ALA A 11 -0.33 -5.01 -27.04
N CYS A 12 0.85 -4.52 -26.68
CA CYS A 12 1.37 -4.62 -25.34
C CYS A 12 0.26 -4.08 -24.45
N CYS A 13 -0.61 -4.98 -24.01
CA CYS A 13 -1.30 -4.86 -22.75
C CYS A 13 -0.18 -4.72 -21.72
N LEU A 14 0.30 -3.48 -21.56
CA LEU A 14 0.84 -3.00 -20.31
C LEU A 14 -0.32 -3.14 -19.32
N LEU A 15 -0.54 -4.38 -18.89
CA LEU A 15 -1.28 -4.69 -17.68
C LEU A 15 -0.44 -4.01 -16.61
N ILE A 16 -0.71 -2.74 -16.38
CA ILE A 16 -0.28 -2.06 -15.18
C ILE A 16 -1.01 -2.87 -14.11
N VAL A 17 -0.30 -3.85 -13.52
CA VAL A 17 -0.84 -4.73 -12.50
C VAL A 17 -1.22 -3.79 -11.36
N SER A 18 -2.49 -3.41 -11.34
CA SER A 18 -3.04 -2.59 -10.28
C SER A 18 -3.04 -3.51 -9.07
N GLY A 19 -2.05 -3.32 -8.19
CA GLY A 19 -1.94 -4.09 -6.96
C GLY A 19 -3.30 -4.15 -6.26
N CYS A 20 -3.70 -5.34 -5.82
CA CYS A 20 -4.99 -5.54 -5.19
C CYS A 20 -5.06 -4.69 -3.90
N SER A 21 -6.21 -4.05 -3.68
CA SER A 21 -6.48 -3.34 -2.43
C SER A 21 -7.62 -4.02 -1.71
N SER A 22 -7.46 -4.26 -0.40
CA SER A 22 -8.53 -4.77 0.45
C SER A 22 -8.80 -3.81 1.60
N ARG A 23 -10.03 -3.83 2.11
CA ARG A 23 -10.43 -3.15 3.33
C ARG A 23 -11.49 -3.96 4.04
N GLU A 24 -11.31 -4.14 5.33
CA GLU A 24 -12.22 -4.89 6.20
C GLU A 24 -12.53 -4.09 7.46
N GLY A 25 -13.65 -4.38 8.09
CA GLY A 25 -14.10 -3.71 9.32
C GLY A 25 -14.96 -2.46 9.08
N LYS A 26 -15.05 -1.61 10.11
CA LYS A 26 -16.04 -0.53 10.22
C LYS A 26 -15.35 0.83 10.29
N VAL A 27 -15.74 1.74 9.40
CA VAL A 27 -15.32 3.15 9.41
C VAL A 27 -16.51 4.03 9.76
N VAL A 28 -16.33 4.98 10.67
CA VAL A 28 -17.36 5.92 11.12
C VAL A 28 -16.87 7.36 10.94
N GLY A 29 -17.72 8.20 10.34
CA GLY A 29 -17.46 9.64 10.26
C GLY A 29 -16.23 10.00 9.43
N GLY A 30 -16.02 9.35 8.29
CA GLY A 30 -14.90 9.62 7.39
C GLY A 30 -14.67 8.48 6.40
N LYS A 31 -13.42 8.33 5.93
CA LYS A 31 -13.07 7.34 4.90
C LYS A 31 -11.61 6.89 4.98
N VAL A 32 -11.39 5.67 4.51
CA VAL A 32 -10.08 5.13 4.17
C VAL A 32 -10.01 4.99 2.65
N LYS A 33 -8.97 5.55 2.04
CA LYS A 33 -8.70 5.49 0.59
C LYS A 33 -7.36 4.83 0.33
N SER A 34 -7.27 4.05 -0.74
CA SER A 34 -6.03 3.51 -1.25
C SER A 34 -5.83 3.94 -2.70
N SER A 35 -4.59 4.29 -3.07
CA SER A 35 -4.14 4.44 -4.45
C SER A 35 -2.90 3.57 -4.70
N SER A 36 -2.27 3.70 -5.86
CA SER A 36 -1.15 2.83 -6.28
C SER A 36 0.04 2.83 -5.31
N ASN A 37 0.28 3.94 -4.61
CA ASN A 37 1.48 4.14 -3.80
C ASN A 37 1.18 4.70 -2.39
N ARG A 38 -0.07 4.64 -1.94
CA ARG A 38 -0.47 5.13 -0.61
C ARG A 38 -1.77 4.55 -0.09
N ILE A 39 -1.91 4.59 1.23
CA ILE A 39 -3.16 4.38 1.95
C ILE A 39 -3.31 5.55 2.93
N LEU A 40 -4.49 6.19 2.92
CA LEU A 40 -4.79 7.31 3.81
C LEU A 40 -6.13 7.09 4.50
N GLY A 41 -6.18 7.50 5.77
CA GLY A 41 -7.36 7.48 6.61
C GLY A 41 -7.62 8.86 7.19
N ASP A 42 -8.87 9.32 7.10
CA ASP A 42 -9.36 10.48 7.84
C ASP A 42 -10.79 10.18 8.27
N TYR A 43 -10.97 9.96 9.57
CA TYR A 43 -12.21 9.45 10.15
C TYR A 43 -12.33 9.73 11.64
N ARG A 44 -13.57 9.62 12.15
CA ARG A 44 -13.82 9.66 13.59
C ARG A 44 -13.42 8.35 14.27
N GLU A 45 -13.69 7.22 13.63
CA GLU A 45 -13.32 5.89 14.15
C GLU A 45 -13.11 4.89 13.00
N PHE A 46 -12.08 4.05 13.14
CA PHE A 46 -11.85 2.88 12.31
C PHE A 46 -11.41 1.70 13.20
N THR A 47 -12.14 0.59 13.09
CA THR A 47 -11.73 -0.72 13.61
C THR A 47 -11.71 -1.69 12.44
N GLY A 48 -10.55 -2.26 12.15
CA GLY A 48 -10.35 -3.13 11.01
C GLY A 48 -8.99 -2.96 10.33
N SER A 49 -8.94 -3.27 9.04
CA SER A 49 -7.70 -3.24 8.27
C SER A 49 -7.87 -2.70 6.87
N ALA A 50 -6.80 -2.15 6.32
CA ALA A 50 -6.70 -1.78 4.91
C ALA A 50 -5.36 -2.23 4.37
N SER A 51 -5.32 -2.76 3.14
CA SER A 51 -4.08 -3.22 2.55
C SER A 51 -3.96 -2.92 1.07
N ARG A 52 -2.71 -2.90 0.59
CA ARG A 52 -2.37 -2.72 -0.82
C ARG A 52 -1.16 -3.56 -1.19
N ASP A 53 -1.29 -4.34 -2.26
CA ASP A 53 -0.16 -5.10 -2.80
C ASP A 53 0.81 -4.22 -3.59
N MET A 54 2.08 -4.59 -3.54
CA MET A 54 3.19 -3.95 -4.24
C MET A 54 4.11 -5.02 -4.84
N GLU A 55 4.36 -4.93 -6.14
CA GLU A 55 5.39 -5.75 -6.79
C GLU A 55 6.75 -5.09 -6.58
N VAL A 56 7.72 -5.88 -6.14
CA VAL A 56 9.09 -5.43 -5.89
C VAL A 56 10.09 -6.31 -6.62
N LYS A 57 11.21 -5.71 -7.03
CA LYS A 57 12.32 -6.43 -7.67
C LYS A 57 13.57 -6.35 -6.81
N LYS A 58 14.36 -7.42 -6.86
CA LYS A 58 15.67 -7.51 -6.22
C LYS A 58 16.52 -6.30 -6.55
N GLY A 59 17.11 -5.71 -5.51
CA GLY A 59 17.99 -4.56 -5.61
C GLY A 59 17.27 -3.21 -5.65
N GLU A 60 15.94 -3.17 -5.80
CA GLU A 60 15.19 -1.92 -5.65
C GLU A 60 15.32 -1.39 -4.22
N ASN A 61 15.47 -0.08 -4.11
CA ASN A 61 15.38 0.62 -2.84
C ASN A 61 14.02 1.34 -2.77
N TRP A 62 13.30 1.12 -1.68
CA TRP A 62 12.01 1.74 -1.43
C TRP A 62 12.09 2.60 -0.17
N LEU A 63 11.47 3.77 -0.22
CA LEU A 63 11.26 4.64 0.93
C LEU A 63 9.77 4.62 1.29
N PHE A 64 9.48 4.27 2.53
CA PHE A 64 8.15 4.31 3.13
C PHE A 64 8.10 5.45 4.13
N SER A 65 7.05 6.24 4.07
CA SER A 65 6.77 7.33 5.00
C SER A 65 5.42 7.08 5.64
N PHE A 66 5.39 7.07 6.97
CA PHE A 66 4.18 6.97 7.77
C PHE A 66 4.03 8.23 8.60
N ASP A 67 2.87 8.84 8.55
CA ASP A 67 2.49 10.00 9.36
C ASP A 67 1.08 9.76 9.89
N GLU A 68 0.94 9.76 11.21
CA GLU A 68 -0.34 9.58 11.87
C GLU A 68 -0.61 10.62 12.95
N THR A 69 -1.89 10.86 13.20
CA THR A 69 -2.36 11.69 14.31
C THR A 69 -3.49 10.95 15.01
N THR A 70 -3.14 10.21 16.05
CA THR A 70 -4.05 9.47 16.91
C THR A 70 -4.70 10.40 17.95
N LYS A 71 -6.03 10.36 18.03
CA LYS A 71 -6.81 10.94 19.14
C LYS A 71 -7.22 9.88 20.16
N LYS A 72 -7.42 8.64 19.71
CA LYS A 72 -7.77 7.47 20.53
C LYS A 72 -7.49 6.17 19.76
N GLY A 73 -7.42 5.05 20.47
CA GLY A 73 -7.21 3.73 19.87
C GLY A 73 -5.79 3.55 19.34
N THR A 74 -5.60 2.58 18.44
CA THR A 74 -4.27 2.25 17.90
C THR A 74 -4.29 2.13 16.37
N VAL A 75 -3.22 2.58 15.73
CA VAL A 75 -2.97 2.35 14.31
C VAL A 75 -1.54 1.84 14.13
N VAL A 76 -1.38 0.75 13.39
CA VAL A 76 -0.06 0.19 13.07
C VAL A 76 0.02 -0.10 11.59
N ALA A 77 1.12 0.31 10.97
CA ALA A 77 1.42 0.00 9.58
C ALA A 77 2.50 -1.07 9.46
N TYR A 78 2.35 -1.97 8.50
CA TYR A 78 3.28 -3.05 8.22
C TYR A 78 3.58 -3.13 6.73
N ILE A 79 4.83 -3.50 6.42
CA ILE A 79 5.22 -3.99 5.11
C ILE A 79 5.55 -5.46 5.33
N VAL A 80 4.81 -6.33 4.65
CA VAL A 80 5.01 -7.78 4.75
C VAL A 80 5.37 -8.38 3.40
N ASP A 81 6.10 -9.50 3.42
CA ASP A 81 6.39 -10.29 2.22
C ASP A 81 5.18 -11.16 1.78
N SER A 82 5.36 -11.95 0.71
CA SER A 82 4.31 -12.84 0.20
C SER A 82 3.93 -13.98 1.15
N ASN A 83 4.76 -14.27 2.15
CA ASN A 83 4.49 -15.26 3.21
C ASN A 83 3.91 -14.59 4.47
N ASP A 84 3.52 -13.32 4.39
CA ASP A 84 3.05 -12.50 5.49
C ASP A 84 4.09 -12.29 6.64
N ASN A 85 5.38 -12.47 6.37
CA ASN A 85 6.43 -12.09 7.31
C ASN A 85 6.58 -10.58 7.37
N THR A 86 6.63 -9.99 8.57
CA THR A 86 6.87 -8.57 8.75
C THR A 86 8.31 -8.20 8.38
N ILE A 87 8.44 -7.25 7.47
CA ILE A 87 9.71 -6.68 7.03
C ILE A 87 9.93 -5.31 7.69
N LEU A 88 8.89 -4.48 7.72
CA LEU A 88 8.89 -3.19 8.43
C LEU A 88 7.58 -3.04 9.22
N GLU A 89 7.67 -2.33 10.32
CA GLU A 89 6.56 -2.01 11.23
C GLU A 89 6.65 -0.54 11.63
N PHE A 90 5.53 0.16 11.70
CA PHE A 90 5.42 1.57 12.08
C PHE A 90 4.35 1.72 13.15
N ASN A 91 4.76 2.16 14.34
CA ASN A 91 3.94 2.01 15.53
C ASN A 91 3.29 3.30 16.04
N ASN A 92 3.84 4.49 15.75
CA ASN A 92 3.23 5.78 16.12
C ASN A 92 3.99 6.96 15.47
N GLY A 93 3.29 8.08 15.31
CA GLY A 93 3.83 9.36 14.89
C GLY A 93 4.29 9.41 13.44
N LYS A 94 5.36 10.18 13.22
CA LYS A 94 5.96 10.37 11.89
C LYS A 94 7.28 9.63 11.80
N GLU A 95 7.37 8.68 10.87
CA GLU A 95 8.52 7.81 10.71
C GLU A 95 8.75 7.44 9.24
N ASP A 96 10.01 7.46 8.82
CA ASP A 96 10.44 7.06 7.49
C ASP A 96 11.38 5.84 7.58
N LYS A 97 11.17 4.82 6.74
CA LYS A 97 12.05 3.64 6.65
C LYS A 97 12.38 3.31 5.20
N SER A 98 13.62 2.90 4.98
CA SER A 98 14.08 2.40 3.68
C SER A 98 14.16 0.88 3.67
N LEU A 99 13.97 0.29 2.49
CA LEU A 99 14.05 -1.15 2.27
C LEU A 99 14.78 -1.44 0.97
N LYS A 100 15.92 -2.14 1.07
CA LYS A 100 16.58 -2.75 -0.07
C LYS A 100 16.03 -4.15 -0.28
N VAL A 101 15.42 -4.37 -1.43
CA VAL A 101 14.69 -5.61 -1.72
C VAL A 101 15.67 -6.76 -2.00
N PRO A 102 15.63 -7.86 -1.23
CA PRO A 102 16.59 -8.95 -1.35
C PRO A 102 16.31 -9.90 -2.53
N LYS A 103 15.04 -10.01 -2.94
CA LYS A 103 14.55 -10.88 -4.00
C LYS A 103 13.28 -10.30 -4.62
N ASP A 104 12.99 -10.70 -5.85
CA ASP A 104 11.69 -10.39 -6.49
C ASP A 104 10.56 -11.01 -5.65
N ASP A 105 9.53 -10.23 -5.37
CA ASP A 105 8.43 -10.65 -4.51
C ASP A 105 7.17 -9.77 -4.69
N ARG A 106 6.04 -10.22 -4.14
CA ARG A 106 4.81 -9.44 -3.99
C ARG A 106 4.62 -9.09 -2.53
N TYR A 107 5.03 -7.87 -2.17
CA TYR A 107 4.85 -7.34 -0.83
C TYR A 107 3.43 -6.79 -0.64
N LYS A 108 3.06 -6.57 0.62
CA LYS A 108 1.79 -5.94 0.98
C LYS A 108 2.01 -4.89 2.05
N VAL A 109 1.51 -3.69 1.79
CA VAL A 109 1.39 -2.62 2.79
C VAL A 109 0.06 -2.85 3.52
N LYS A 110 0.10 -3.08 4.83
CA LYS A 110 -1.06 -3.33 5.69
C LYS A 110 -1.19 -2.24 6.74
N ILE A 111 -2.40 -1.78 6.97
CA ILE A 111 -2.79 -0.94 8.10
C ILE A 111 -3.74 -1.76 8.96
N LYS A 112 -3.48 -1.83 10.26
CA LYS A 112 -4.39 -2.39 11.27
C LYS A 112 -4.79 -1.29 12.24
N THR A 113 -6.06 -1.29 12.64
CA THR A 113 -6.62 -0.31 13.56
C THR A 113 -7.55 -0.97 14.56
N GLU A 114 -7.46 -0.53 15.82
CA GLU A 114 -8.38 -0.90 16.89
C GLU A 114 -8.97 0.37 17.49
N GLU A 115 -10.25 0.64 17.20
CA GLU A 115 -10.98 1.84 17.63
C GLU A 115 -10.26 3.16 17.35
N HIS A 116 -9.40 3.17 16.33
CA HIS A 116 -8.55 4.31 16.03
C HIS A 116 -9.40 5.50 15.62
N GLY A 117 -9.19 6.65 16.25
CA GLY A 117 -9.80 7.90 15.86
C GLY A 117 -8.73 8.90 15.48
N GLY A 118 -8.83 9.51 14.29
CA GLY A 118 -7.79 10.41 13.80
C GLY A 118 -7.54 10.25 12.31
N LYS A 119 -6.28 10.46 11.93
CA LYS A 119 -5.85 10.35 10.53
C LYS A 119 -4.52 9.61 10.44
N PHE A 120 -4.30 8.95 9.32
CA PHE A 120 -3.00 8.39 8.97
C PHE A 120 -2.75 8.53 7.48
N LEU A 121 -1.48 8.51 7.11
CA LEU A 121 -1.01 8.44 5.74
C LEU A 121 0.22 7.54 5.72
N ILE A 122 0.16 6.45 4.95
CA ILE A 122 1.35 5.71 4.53
C ILE A 122 1.55 5.92 3.04
N GLU A 123 2.73 6.37 2.64
CA GLU A 123 3.13 6.54 1.24
C GLU A 123 4.45 5.80 0.99
N TRP A 124 4.62 5.33 -0.23
CA TRP A 124 5.87 4.68 -0.64
C TRP A 124 6.28 5.08 -2.05
N LYS A 125 7.59 5.09 -2.28
CA LYS A 125 8.19 5.37 -3.59
C LYS A 125 9.52 4.64 -3.73
N LYS A 126 9.88 4.33 -4.98
CA LYS A 126 11.25 3.90 -5.29
C LYS A 126 12.19 5.07 -5.01
N SER A 127 13.26 4.82 -4.27
CA SER A 127 14.38 5.77 -4.13
C SER A 127 15.44 5.41 -5.16
N SER A 128 15.91 6.42 -5.89
CA SER A 128 17.02 6.29 -6.84
C SER A 128 18.33 5.89 -6.16
#